data_AF-A0A382RIN5-F1
#
_entry.id   AF-A0A382RIN5-F1
#
_cell.length_a   1.000
_cell.length_b   1.000
_cell.length_c   1.000
_cell.angle_alpha   90.00
_cell.angle_beta   90.00
_cell.angle_gamma   90.00
#
_symmetry.space_group_name_H-M   'P 1'
#
loop_
_entity.id
_entity.type
_entity.pdbx_description
1 polymer ?
#
loop_
_entity_poly.entity_id
_entity_poly.type
_entity_poly.pdbx_seq_one_letter_code
_entity_poly.pdbx_strand_id
1 'polypeptide(L)'
;GLNEETNYALRVISEHSRSASFLIADGVVPSNEGRGYVLRRIIRRAIRYGRRLGLTESFLAETADVAIENYSNVYPDLLSNREYILKLIDQEEARFIESLKLGIPKIGELIDNLQDKDDESRLTALGSGAAELYDTFGIPPEVVVDFAHSTGVDMSGVGLFDSAFQDGMEQRRDKGRKAHVHANSMVIDRLYEDLNLENVEFVGYEAIENKTEILGLILDGRSVKSVGSKQRVEMILLATPFYPEGGGQVGDRGYIKGREGIFQVEDTQSPTAGLIVHKGLISQGNLSLGEEVEAVVDGMIRTDTARNHSGTHLIHSALRKV
;
A
#
# COMPACT_ATOMS: atom_id res chain seq x y z
N GLY A 1 -26.04 -24.39 17.07
CA GLY A 1 -26.70 -23.07 17.06
C GLY A 1 -28.16 -23.24 16.67
N LEU A 2 -29.04 -22.49 17.33
CA LEU A 2 -30.50 -22.66 17.37
C LEU A 2 -31.26 -22.37 16.05
N ASN A 3 -30.58 -21.93 14.98
CA ASN A 3 -31.11 -21.82 13.62
C ASN A 3 -29.97 -21.91 12.57
N GLU A 4 -30.29 -22.10 11.28
CA GLU A 4 -29.31 -22.29 10.20
C GLU A 4 -28.35 -21.10 10.04
N GLU A 5 -28.85 -19.87 10.16
CA GLU A 5 -28.02 -18.67 10.04
C GLU A 5 -26.94 -18.59 11.14
N THR A 6 -27.31 -18.91 12.38
CA THR A 6 -26.37 -18.94 13.50
C THR A 6 -25.32 -20.02 13.30
N ASN A 7 -25.72 -21.20 12.80
CA ASN A 7 -24.77 -22.27 12.51
C ASN A 7 -23.79 -21.88 11.39
N TYR A 8 -24.28 -21.20 10.37
CA TYR A 8 -23.43 -20.69 9.29
C TYR A 8 -22.43 -19.65 9.82
N ALA A 9 -22.89 -18.68 10.60
CA ALA A 9 -22.04 -17.66 11.21
C ALA A 9 -20.93 -18.27 12.10
N LEU A 10 -21.28 -19.21 12.98
CA LEU A 10 -20.31 -19.89 13.83
C LEU A 10 -19.27 -20.70 13.03
N ARG A 11 -19.68 -21.35 11.93
CA ARG A 11 -18.75 -22.04 11.03
C ARG A 11 -17.79 -21.06 10.35
N VAL A 12 -18.29 -19.92 9.87
CA VAL A 12 -17.47 -18.88 9.25
C VAL A 12 -16.45 -18.32 10.24
N ILE A 13 -16.88 -18.01 11.46
CA ILE A 13 -16.00 -17.54 12.54
C ILE A 13 -14.92 -18.58 12.84
N SER A 14 -15.30 -19.83 13.04
CA SER A 14 -14.36 -20.91 13.38
C SER A 14 -13.32 -21.13 12.28
N GLU A 15 -13.77 -21.20 11.02
CA GLU A 15 -12.90 -21.45 9.88
C GLU A 15 -11.92 -20.30 9.61
N HIS A 16 -12.40 -19.06 9.76
CA HIS A 16 -11.55 -17.88 9.56
C HIS A 16 -10.60 -17.63 10.72
N SER A 17 -10.99 -17.95 11.96
CA SER A 17 -10.08 -17.93 13.12
C SER A 17 -8.94 -18.94 12.93
N ARG A 18 -9.28 -20.15 12.49
CA ARG A 18 -8.31 -21.19 12.11
C ARG A 18 -7.40 -20.68 10.99
N SER A 19 -7.96 -20.24 9.87
CA SER A 19 -7.18 -19.78 8.71
C SER A 19 -6.25 -18.61 9.04
N ALA A 20 -6.73 -17.64 9.82
CA ALA A 20 -5.92 -16.52 10.28
C ALA A 20 -4.73 -16.99 11.14
N SER A 21 -4.97 -17.94 12.05
CA SER A 21 -3.93 -18.50 12.92
C SER A 21 -2.80 -19.15 12.11
N PHE A 22 -3.15 -19.96 11.10
CA PHE A 22 -2.16 -20.60 10.22
C PHE A 22 -1.38 -19.58 9.39
N LEU A 23 -2.07 -18.61 8.77
CA LEU A 23 -1.39 -17.57 7.99
C LEU A 23 -0.41 -16.74 8.83
N ILE A 24 -0.77 -16.42 10.07
CA ILE A 24 0.11 -15.66 10.97
C ILE A 24 1.29 -16.53 11.43
N ALA A 25 1.07 -17.82 11.71
CA ALA A 25 2.15 -18.76 12.00
C ALA A 25 3.15 -18.87 10.84
N ASP A 26 2.66 -18.82 9.59
CA ASP A 26 3.49 -18.78 8.37
C ASP A 26 4.16 -17.40 8.12
N GLY A 27 4.04 -16.46 9.05
CA GLY A 27 4.68 -15.14 9.00
C GLY A 27 3.93 -14.08 8.22
N VAL A 28 2.65 -14.29 7.86
CA VAL A 28 1.83 -13.27 7.20
C VAL A 28 1.32 -12.25 8.22
N VAL A 29 1.48 -10.96 7.92
CA VAL A 29 1.04 -9.84 8.76
C VAL A 29 -0.08 -9.06 8.04
N PRO A 30 -1.16 -8.63 8.72
CA PRO A 30 -2.22 -7.86 8.09
C PRO A 30 -1.69 -6.57 7.46
N SER A 31 -2.03 -6.35 6.19
CA SER A 31 -1.59 -5.18 5.42
C SER A 31 -2.66 -4.77 4.40
N ASN A 32 -2.40 -3.70 3.65
CA ASN A 32 -3.30 -3.24 2.58
C ASN A 32 -3.11 -4.02 1.27
N GLU A 33 -2.07 -4.86 1.15
CA GLU A 33 -1.68 -5.47 -0.12
C GLU A 33 -1.20 -6.93 0.02
N GLY A 34 -1.21 -7.66 -1.10
CA GLY A 34 -0.66 -9.01 -1.19
C GLY A 34 -1.29 -10.01 -0.20
N ARG A 35 -0.45 -10.84 0.44
CA ARG A 35 -0.91 -11.86 1.40
C ARG A 35 -1.49 -11.24 2.69
N GLY A 36 -0.94 -10.10 3.12
CA GLY A 36 -1.43 -9.39 4.29
C GLY A 36 -2.83 -8.82 4.10
N TYR A 37 -3.17 -8.43 2.87
CA TYR A 37 -4.54 -8.05 2.50
C TYR A 37 -5.53 -9.22 2.65
N VAL A 38 -5.15 -10.41 2.18
CA VAL A 38 -6.00 -11.60 2.30
C VAL A 38 -6.23 -11.96 3.77
N LEU A 39 -5.17 -11.97 4.58
CA LEU A 39 -5.27 -12.21 6.03
C LEU A 39 -6.20 -11.21 6.71
N ARG A 40 -6.04 -9.92 6.42
CA ARG A 40 -6.92 -8.87 6.93
C ARG A 40 -8.38 -9.13 6.58
N ARG A 41 -8.67 -9.51 5.33
CA ARG A 41 -10.04 -9.81 4.88
C ARG A 41 -10.65 -11.00 5.63
N ILE A 42 -9.87 -12.04 5.87
CA ILE A 42 -10.30 -13.22 6.65
C ILE A 42 -10.67 -12.82 8.08
N ILE A 43 -9.79 -12.06 8.76
CA ILE A 43 -10.02 -11.58 10.14
C ILE A 43 -11.29 -10.73 10.21
N ARG A 44 -11.41 -9.72 9.34
CA ARG A 44 -12.57 -8.80 9.33
C ARG A 44 -13.87 -9.51 9.00
N ARG A 45 -13.83 -10.54 8.15
CA ARG A 45 -15.01 -11.37 7.86
C ARG A 45 -15.47 -12.13 9.10
N ALA A 46 -14.55 -12.73 9.87
CA ALA A 46 -14.91 -13.38 11.13
C ALA A 46 -15.56 -12.40 12.12
N ILE A 47 -14.94 -11.22 12.31
CA ILE A 47 -15.45 -10.17 13.21
C ILE A 47 -16.86 -9.75 12.81
N ARG A 48 -17.11 -9.50 11.53
CA ARG A 48 -18.44 -9.13 11.00
C ARG A 48 -19.51 -10.16 11.38
N TYR A 49 -19.24 -11.45 11.20
CA TYR A 49 -20.19 -12.50 11.58
C TYR A 49 -20.39 -12.57 13.09
N GLY A 50 -19.35 -12.32 13.89
CA GLY A 50 -19.49 -12.17 15.34
C GLY A 50 -20.42 -11.01 15.71
N ARG A 51 -20.27 -9.86 15.05
CA ARG A 51 -21.15 -8.69 15.25
C ARG A 51 -22.60 -9.00 14.87
N ARG A 52 -22.83 -9.72 13.77
CA ARG A 52 -24.17 -10.19 13.38
C ARG A 52 -24.81 -11.10 14.43
N LEU A 53 -24.01 -11.87 15.17
CA LEU A 53 -24.46 -12.68 16.31
C LEU A 53 -24.63 -11.88 17.61
N GLY A 54 -24.34 -10.57 17.61
CA GLY A 54 -24.44 -9.71 18.79
C GLY A 54 -23.18 -9.70 19.67
N LEU A 55 -22.06 -10.28 19.22
CA LEU A 55 -20.80 -10.19 19.95
C LEU A 55 -20.26 -8.76 19.87
N THR A 56 -20.18 -8.09 21.01
CA THR A 56 -19.75 -6.69 21.11
C THR A 56 -18.32 -6.52 21.62
N GLU A 57 -17.82 -7.48 22.38
CA GLU A 57 -16.44 -7.53 22.88
C GLU A 57 -15.52 -8.24 21.88
N SER A 58 -14.21 -8.20 22.13
CA SER A 58 -13.25 -8.98 21.35
C SER A 58 -13.45 -10.46 21.65
N PHE A 59 -13.47 -11.29 20.61
CA PHE A 59 -13.71 -12.73 20.74
C PHE A 59 -12.82 -13.57 19.83
N LEU A 60 -12.15 -12.93 18.86
CA LEU A 60 -11.50 -13.66 17.79
C LEU A 60 -10.21 -14.32 18.26
N ALA A 61 -9.48 -13.70 19.20
CA ALA A 61 -8.32 -14.32 19.83
C ALA A 61 -8.70 -15.58 20.61
N GLU A 62 -9.79 -15.55 21.40
CA GLU A 62 -10.26 -16.75 22.11
C GLU A 62 -10.61 -17.89 21.14
N THR A 63 -11.26 -17.55 20.02
CA THR A 63 -11.62 -18.54 19.00
C THR A 63 -10.38 -19.08 18.27
N ALA A 64 -9.42 -18.22 17.97
CA ALA A 64 -8.13 -18.59 17.40
C ALA A 64 -7.34 -19.49 18.36
N ASP A 65 -7.43 -19.24 19.66
CA ASP A 65 -6.76 -20.01 20.68
C ASP A 65 -7.23 -21.46 20.73
N VAL A 66 -8.56 -21.66 20.71
CA VAL A 66 -9.17 -22.99 20.58
C VAL A 66 -8.73 -23.68 19.28
N ALA A 67 -8.54 -22.94 18.18
CA ALA A 67 -8.01 -23.52 16.95
C ALA A 67 -6.54 -23.94 17.11
N ILE A 68 -5.69 -23.13 17.76
CA ILE A 68 -4.30 -23.48 18.03
C ILE A 68 -4.23 -24.77 18.86
N GLU A 69 -5.03 -24.89 19.92
CA GLU A 69 -5.07 -26.09 20.76
C GLU A 69 -5.41 -27.36 19.96
N ASN A 70 -6.45 -27.29 19.12
CA ASN A 70 -6.91 -28.44 18.33
C ASN A 70 -5.90 -28.92 17.27
N TYR A 71 -5.08 -28.01 16.73
CA TYR A 71 -4.18 -28.32 15.62
C TYR A 71 -2.69 -28.41 16.00
N SER A 72 -2.31 -27.95 17.19
CA SER A 72 -0.92 -27.89 17.67
C SER A 72 -0.19 -29.24 17.66
N ASN A 73 -0.90 -30.35 17.86
CA ASN A 73 -0.31 -31.70 17.82
C ASN A 73 0.25 -32.06 16.43
N VAL A 74 -0.37 -31.57 15.37
CA VAL A 74 0.05 -31.82 13.97
C VAL A 74 0.90 -30.67 13.43
N TYR A 75 0.66 -29.45 13.92
CA TYR A 75 1.34 -28.22 13.51
C TYR A 75 1.94 -27.51 14.74
N PRO A 76 3.13 -27.96 15.23
CA PRO A 76 3.75 -27.41 16.43
C PRO A 76 4.04 -25.90 16.34
N ASP A 77 4.24 -25.37 15.13
CA ASP A 77 4.50 -23.95 14.90
C ASP A 77 3.34 -23.05 15.34
N LEU A 78 2.10 -23.57 15.37
CA LEU A 78 0.95 -22.84 15.94
C LEU A 78 1.14 -22.59 17.44
N LEU A 79 1.66 -23.59 18.16
CA LEU A 79 1.90 -23.47 19.60
C LEU A 79 3.11 -22.57 19.86
N SER A 80 4.19 -22.75 19.10
CA SER A 80 5.40 -21.92 19.19
C SER A 80 5.13 -20.43 18.95
N ASN A 81 4.19 -20.11 18.05
CA ASN A 81 3.82 -18.74 17.71
C ASN A 81 2.55 -18.23 18.40
N ARG A 82 1.96 -19.00 19.34
CA ARG A 82 0.64 -18.73 19.94
C ARG A 82 0.48 -17.29 20.43
N GLU A 83 1.41 -16.80 21.24
CA GLU A 83 1.34 -15.42 21.78
C GLU A 83 1.34 -14.36 20.67
N TYR A 84 2.17 -14.54 19.64
CA TYR A 84 2.25 -13.63 18.50
C TYR A 84 0.95 -13.65 17.68
N ILE A 85 0.40 -14.84 17.41
CA ILE A 85 -0.86 -15.01 16.68
C ILE A 85 -2.00 -14.28 17.39
N LEU A 86 -2.20 -14.57 18.68
CA LEU A 86 -3.29 -14.00 19.47
C LEU A 86 -3.19 -12.48 19.55
N LYS A 87 -1.99 -11.96 19.84
CA LYS A 87 -1.74 -10.52 19.92
C LYS A 87 -2.05 -9.80 18.61
N LEU A 88 -1.65 -10.38 17.48
CA LEU A 88 -1.86 -9.76 16.16
C LEU A 88 -3.35 -9.78 15.77
N ILE A 89 -4.06 -10.86 16.10
CA ILE A 89 -5.51 -10.97 15.92
C ILE A 89 -6.23 -9.91 16.76
N ASP A 90 -5.91 -9.79 18.04
CA ASP A 90 -6.49 -8.78 18.95
C ASP A 90 -6.27 -7.36 18.44
N GLN A 91 -5.06 -7.06 17.98
CA GLN A 91 -4.73 -5.73 17.43
C GLN A 91 -5.50 -5.41 16.16
N GLU A 92 -5.71 -6.38 15.27
CA GLU A 92 -6.53 -6.17 14.07
C GLU A 92 -8.01 -6.07 14.43
N GLU A 93 -8.50 -6.87 15.38
CA GLU A 93 -9.89 -6.80 15.85
C GLU A 93 -10.20 -5.44 16.49
N ALA A 94 -9.35 -4.98 17.41
CA ALA A 94 -9.50 -3.66 18.04
C ALA A 94 -9.49 -2.52 17.00
N ARG A 95 -8.57 -2.56 16.04
CA ARG A 95 -8.50 -1.57 14.95
C ARG A 95 -9.77 -1.58 14.10
N PHE A 96 -10.28 -2.76 13.76
CA PHE A 96 -11.47 -2.87 12.93
C PHE A 96 -12.74 -2.44 13.67
N ILE A 97 -12.83 -2.70 14.97
CA ILE A 97 -13.93 -2.17 15.81
C ILE A 97 -13.97 -0.65 15.74
N GLU A 98 -12.82 0.04 15.85
CA GLU A 98 -12.76 1.50 15.69
C GLU A 98 -13.14 1.95 14.28
N SER A 99 -12.69 1.23 13.23
CA SER A 99 -13.15 1.50 11.86
C SER A 99 -14.67 1.40 11.74
N LEU A 100 -15.29 0.35 12.28
CA LEU A 100 -16.74 0.16 12.25
C LEU A 100 -17.50 1.29 12.97
N LYS A 101 -17.00 1.77 14.12
CA LYS A 101 -17.61 2.90 14.85
C LYS A 101 -17.68 4.16 13.98
N LEU A 102 -16.64 4.43 13.19
CA LEU A 102 -16.59 5.58 12.29
C LEU A 102 -17.35 5.34 10.98
N GLY A 103 -17.32 4.12 10.46
CA GLY A 103 -17.87 3.78 9.15
C GLY A 103 -19.38 3.53 9.13
N ILE A 104 -19.96 2.95 10.18
CA ILE A 104 -21.40 2.65 10.23
C ILE A 104 -22.27 3.90 10.03
N PRO A 105 -22.01 5.04 10.71
CA PRO A 105 -22.76 6.28 10.47
C PRO A 105 -22.67 6.74 9.01
N LYS A 106 -21.51 6.56 8.36
CA LYS A 106 -21.31 6.92 6.95
C LYS A 106 -22.03 6.01 5.98
N ILE A 107 -22.17 4.72 6.31
CA ILE A 107 -23.04 3.82 5.54
C ILE A 107 -24.50 4.28 5.64
N GLY A 108 -24.97 4.65 6.83
CA GLY A 108 -26.32 5.18 7.04
C GLY A 108 -26.58 6.43 6.21
N GLU A 109 -25.70 7.44 6.30
CA GLU A 109 -25.76 8.65 5.48
C GLU A 109 -25.78 8.32 3.97
N LEU A 110 -24.97 7.35 3.52
CA LEU A 110 -24.94 6.93 2.14
C LEU A 110 -26.28 6.33 1.70
N ILE A 111 -26.90 5.46 2.51
CA ILE A 111 -28.19 4.84 2.17
C ILE A 111 -29.33 5.87 2.16
N ASP A 112 -29.37 6.76 3.16
CA ASP A 112 -30.41 7.79 3.27
C ASP A 112 -30.42 8.72 2.05
N ASN A 113 -29.24 9.07 1.52
CA ASN A 113 -29.09 9.88 0.32
C ASN A 113 -29.51 9.18 -0.98
N LEU A 114 -29.84 7.89 -0.93
CA LEU A 114 -30.20 7.07 -2.10
C LEU A 114 -31.66 6.56 -2.06
N GLN A 115 -32.47 7.05 -1.12
CA GLN A 115 -33.88 6.61 -0.99
C GLN A 115 -34.71 6.92 -2.24
N ASP A 116 -34.50 8.08 -2.88
CA ASP A 116 -35.25 8.52 -4.07
C ASP A 116 -34.85 7.84 -5.40
N LYS A 117 -33.84 6.95 -5.37
CA LYS A 117 -33.37 6.24 -6.56
C LYS A 117 -34.16 4.95 -6.81
N ASP A 118 -34.25 4.55 -8.07
CA ASP A 118 -34.65 3.18 -8.43
C ASP A 118 -33.61 2.16 -7.93
N ASP A 119 -33.99 0.88 -7.88
CA ASP A 119 -33.18 -0.16 -7.25
C ASP A 119 -31.83 -0.39 -7.94
N GLU A 120 -31.76 -0.32 -9.28
CA GLU A 120 -30.50 -0.49 -10.03
C GLU A 120 -29.54 0.69 -9.79
N SER A 121 -30.06 1.92 -9.85
CA SER A 121 -29.31 3.14 -9.56
C SER A 121 -28.82 3.17 -8.10
N ARG A 122 -29.64 2.68 -7.17
CA ARG A 122 -29.30 2.59 -5.74
C ARG A 122 -28.16 1.60 -5.52
N LEU A 123 -28.20 0.41 -6.11
CA LEU A 123 -27.16 -0.62 -5.98
C LEU A 123 -25.82 -0.14 -6.58
N THR A 124 -25.85 0.50 -7.74
CA THR A 124 -24.66 1.06 -8.40
C THR A 124 -24.02 2.17 -7.55
N ALA A 125 -24.83 3.06 -7.00
CA ALA A 125 -24.36 4.14 -6.12
C ALA A 125 -23.82 3.61 -4.79
N LEU A 126 -24.47 2.59 -4.21
CA LEU A 126 -23.98 1.90 -3.01
C LEU A 126 -22.62 1.24 -3.26
N GLY A 127 -22.42 0.57 -4.39
CA GLY A 127 -21.12 -0.03 -4.74
C GLY A 127 -20.02 1.02 -4.89
N SER A 128 -20.31 2.12 -5.59
CA SER A 128 -19.38 3.25 -5.76
C SER A 128 -19.00 3.94 -4.44
N GLY A 129 -19.98 4.11 -3.55
CA GLY A 129 -19.78 4.66 -2.20
C GLY A 129 -19.07 3.68 -1.27
N ALA A 130 -19.34 2.37 -1.38
CA ALA A 130 -18.62 1.33 -0.65
C ALA A 130 -17.12 1.34 -0.98
N ALA A 131 -16.73 1.65 -2.21
CA ALA A 131 -15.33 1.82 -2.57
C ALA A 131 -14.68 3.05 -1.90
N GLU A 132 -15.45 4.11 -1.59
CA GLU A 132 -14.96 5.24 -0.78
C GLU A 132 -14.78 4.84 0.68
N LEU A 133 -15.79 4.16 1.23
CA LEU A 133 -15.80 3.70 2.60
C LEU A 133 -14.66 2.71 2.86
N TYR A 134 -14.36 1.88 1.86
CA TYR A 134 -13.25 0.96 1.88
C TYR A 134 -11.90 1.68 1.86
N ASP A 135 -11.69 2.62 0.94
CA ASP A 135 -10.42 3.33 0.77
C ASP A 135 -10.11 4.28 1.94
N THR A 136 -11.11 5.07 2.37
CA THR A 136 -10.94 6.11 3.39
C THR A 136 -11.07 5.59 4.81
N PHE A 137 -12.03 4.69 5.06
CA PHE A 137 -12.38 4.25 6.42
C PHE A 137 -12.07 2.77 6.67
N GLY A 138 -11.57 2.05 5.66
CA GLY A 138 -11.23 0.63 5.78
C GLY A 138 -12.45 -0.28 5.90
N ILE A 139 -13.65 0.17 5.51
CA ILE A 139 -14.88 -0.59 5.66
C ILE A 139 -15.04 -1.60 4.53
N PRO A 140 -15.08 -2.91 4.81
CA PRO A 140 -15.28 -3.92 3.78
C PRO A 140 -16.60 -3.71 3.05
N PRO A 141 -16.66 -3.89 1.72
CA PRO A 141 -17.90 -3.76 0.95
C PRO A 141 -18.99 -4.69 1.50
N GLU A 142 -18.62 -5.86 2.02
CA GLU A 142 -19.58 -6.79 2.56
C GLU A 142 -20.29 -6.28 3.83
N VAL A 143 -19.67 -5.35 4.60
CA VAL A 143 -20.33 -4.66 5.72
C VAL A 143 -21.40 -3.69 5.21
N VAL A 144 -21.11 -3.00 4.10
CA VAL A 144 -22.08 -2.10 3.45
C VAL A 144 -23.29 -2.89 2.97
N VAL A 145 -23.07 -4.05 2.34
CA VAL A 145 -24.14 -4.97 1.88
C VAL A 145 -25.01 -5.43 3.05
N ASP A 146 -24.41 -5.88 4.16
CA ASP A 146 -25.18 -6.34 5.33
C ASP A 146 -26.02 -5.22 5.93
N PHE A 147 -25.42 -4.03 6.07
CA PHE A 147 -26.11 -2.89 6.65
C PHE A 147 -27.27 -2.47 5.75
N ALA A 148 -27.04 -2.34 4.43
CA ALA A 148 -28.08 -2.01 3.46
C ALA A 148 -29.25 -3.00 3.49
N HIS A 149 -28.94 -4.31 3.51
CA HIS A 149 -29.97 -5.35 3.65
C HIS A 149 -30.74 -5.22 4.96
N SER A 150 -30.06 -4.95 6.08
CA SER A 150 -30.70 -4.79 7.40
C SER A 150 -31.61 -3.56 7.49
N THR A 151 -31.34 -2.52 6.70
CA THR A 151 -32.15 -1.30 6.61
C THR A 151 -33.25 -1.37 5.53
N GLY A 152 -33.46 -2.54 4.92
CA GLY A 152 -34.54 -2.79 3.97
C GLY A 152 -34.23 -2.49 2.50
N VAL A 153 -32.95 -2.33 2.14
CA VAL A 153 -32.53 -2.26 0.73
C VAL A 153 -32.54 -3.66 0.12
N ASP A 154 -33.19 -3.83 -1.03
CA ASP A 154 -33.11 -5.09 -1.79
C ASP A 154 -31.71 -5.27 -2.39
N MET A 155 -31.03 -6.33 -1.97
CA MET A 155 -29.69 -6.70 -2.44
C MET A 155 -29.72 -7.86 -3.45
N SER A 156 -30.88 -8.21 -4.01
CA SER A 156 -31.02 -9.27 -5.03
C SER A 156 -30.14 -9.05 -6.27
N GLY A 157 -29.87 -7.79 -6.63
CA GLY A 157 -28.98 -7.36 -7.70
C GLY A 157 -27.51 -7.13 -7.30
N VAL A 158 -26.97 -7.85 -6.31
CA VAL A 158 -25.61 -7.62 -5.76
C VAL A 158 -24.49 -7.55 -6.81
N GLY A 159 -24.66 -8.19 -7.98
CA GLY A 159 -23.69 -8.08 -9.09
C GLY A 159 -23.47 -6.65 -9.59
N LEU A 160 -24.50 -5.79 -9.56
CA LEU A 160 -24.38 -4.37 -9.90
C LEU A 160 -23.56 -3.61 -8.86
N PHE A 161 -23.78 -3.91 -7.58
CA PHE A 161 -22.99 -3.38 -6.48
C PHE A 161 -21.52 -3.80 -6.62
N ASP A 162 -21.25 -5.09 -6.87
CA ASP A 162 -19.90 -5.62 -6.99
C ASP A 162 -19.16 -4.99 -8.17
N SER A 163 -19.81 -4.86 -9.33
CA SER A 163 -19.22 -4.19 -10.50
C SER A 163 -18.88 -2.74 -10.18
N ALA A 164 -19.82 -1.98 -9.60
CA ALA A 164 -19.60 -0.58 -9.26
C ALA A 164 -18.54 -0.39 -8.17
N PHE A 165 -18.42 -1.33 -7.23
CA PHE A 165 -17.34 -1.34 -6.25
C PHE A 165 -15.99 -1.56 -6.92
N GLN A 166 -15.87 -2.55 -7.83
CA GLN A 166 -14.62 -2.78 -8.56
C GLN A 166 -14.23 -1.57 -9.42
N ASP A 167 -15.18 -1.02 -10.17
CA ASP A 167 -14.95 0.18 -11.00
C ASP A 167 -14.52 1.36 -10.11
N GLY A 168 -15.18 1.55 -8.96
CA GLY A 168 -14.83 2.57 -7.99
C GLY A 168 -13.43 2.37 -7.37
N MET A 169 -13.03 1.13 -7.11
CA MET A 169 -11.70 0.79 -6.61
C MET A 169 -10.63 0.98 -7.69
N GLU A 170 -10.92 0.60 -8.93
CA GLU A 170 -10.03 0.81 -10.08
C GLU A 170 -9.82 2.30 -10.32
N GLN A 171 -10.88 3.11 -10.34
CA GLN A 171 -10.78 4.57 -10.44
C GLN A 171 -9.97 5.19 -9.30
N ARG A 172 -10.07 4.68 -8.07
CA ARG A 172 -9.30 5.17 -6.91
C ARG A 172 -7.83 4.72 -6.97
N ARG A 173 -7.55 3.49 -7.39
CA ARG A 173 -6.17 3.01 -7.67
C ARG A 173 -5.53 3.79 -8.81
N ASP A 174 -6.31 4.07 -9.85
CA ASP A 174 -5.93 4.92 -10.97
C ASP A 174 -5.73 6.36 -10.53
N LYS A 175 -6.53 6.90 -9.60
CA LYS A 175 -6.29 8.24 -9.02
C LYS A 175 -5.08 8.26 -8.09
N GLY A 176 -4.80 7.19 -7.35
CA GLY A 176 -3.59 7.06 -6.52
C GLY A 176 -2.33 6.95 -7.37
N ARG A 177 -2.39 6.21 -8.49
CA ARG A 177 -1.34 6.22 -9.52
C ARG A 177 -1.31 7.55 -10.27
N LYS A 178 -2.42 8.10 -10.75
CA LYS A 178 -2.47 9.34 -11.56
C LYS A 178 -2.14 10.60 -10.74
N ALA A 179 -2.48 10.68 -9.46
CA ALA A 179 -2.08 11.81 -8.62
C ALA A 179 -0.55 11.83 -8.38
N HIS A 180 0.09 10.66 -8.35
CA HIS A 180 1.54 10.54 -8.10
C HIS A 180 2.38 10.33 -9.37
N VAL A 181 1.76 9.86 -10.47
CA VAL A 181 2.38 9.48 -11.76
C VAL A 181 1.88 10.35 -12.91
N HIS A 182 0.64 10.87 -12.96
CA HIS A 182 0.19 11.67 -14.13
C HIS A 182 0.73 13.09 -14.15
N ALA A 183 0.97 13.70 -12.99
CA ALA A 183 1.67 14.99 -12.92
C ALA A 183 3.12 14.89 -13.40
N ASN A 184 3.78 13.74 -13.15
CA ASN A 184 5.16 13.50 -13.54
C ASN A 184 5.31 12.86 -14.93
N SER A 185 4.51 11.84 -15.29
CA SER A 185 4.59 11.09 -16.55
C SER A 185 4.32 11.97 -17.77
N MET A 186 3.32 12.86 -17.77
CA MET A 186 3.10 13.73 -18.95
C MET A 186 4.23 14.74 -19.16
N VAL A 187 4.93 15.15 -18.10
CA VAL A 187 6.11 16.03 -18.19
C VAL A 187 7.35 15.23 -18.57
N ILE A 188 7.51 14.02 -18.02
CA ILE A 188 8.60 13.10 -18.28
C ILE A 188 8.54 12.55 -19.71
N ASP A 189 7.36 12.15 -20.20
CA ASP A 189 7.13 11.65 -21.57
C ASP A 189 7.41 12.76 -22.61
N ARG A 190 7.05 14.02 -22.31
CA ARG A 190 7.45 15.17 -23.13
C ARG A 190 8.95 15.47 -23.05
N LEU A 191 9.56 15.30 -21.88
CA LEU A 191 11.01 15.44 -21.73
C LEU A 191 11.77 14.38 -22.53
N TYR A 192 11.23 13.16 -22.62
CA TYR A 192 11.72 12.07 -23.47
C TYR A 192 11.66 12.43 -24.96
N GLU A 193 10.53 12.97 -25.42
CA GLU A 193 10.36 13.41 -26.82
C GLU A 193 11.24 14.62 -27.18
N ASP A 194 11.40 15.59 -26.27
CA ASP A 194 12.15 16.82 -26.52
C ASP A 194 13.68 16.67 -26.40
N LEU A 195 14.17 15.75 -25.55
CA LEU A 195 15.61 15.59 -25.26
C LEU A 195 16.26 14.39 -25.97
N ASN A 196 15.51 13.58 -26.71
CA ASN A 196 16.01 12.39 -27.44
C ASN A 196 16.88 11.47 -26.55
N LEU A 197 16.51 11.33 -25.28
CA LEU A 197 17.26 10.59 -24.28
C LEU A 197 16.99 9.09 -24.46
N GLU A 198 17.89 8.40 -25.16
CA GLU A 198 17.74 6.97 -25.37
C GLU A 198 17.87 6.16 -24.07
N ASN A 199 18.65 6.61 -23.06
CA ASN A 199 18.68 6.13 -21.67
C ASN A 199 19.51 7.06 -20.75
N VAL A 200 19.17 7.18 -19.46
CA VAL A 200 20.08 7.74 -18.44
C VAL A 200 21.19 6.71 -18.16
N GLU A 201 22.46 7.09 -18.25
CA GLU A 201 23.57 6.17 -18.00
C GLU A 201 23.74 5.92 -16.50
N PHE A 202 23.61 4.67 -16.06
CA PHE A 202 23.86 4.29 -14.68
C PHE A 202 25.31 3.85 -14.48
N VAL A 203 26.09 4.66 -13.77
CA VAL A 203 27.53 4.42 -13.48
C VAL A 203 27.79 3.90 -12.06
N GLY A 204 26.72 3.68 -11.29
CA GLY A 204 26.78 3.36 -9.86
C GLY A 204 27.28 1.95 -9.50
N TYR A 205 27.64 1.14 -10.49
CA TYR A 205 28.32 -0.15 -10.30
C TYR A 205 29.82 0.01 -9.99
N GLU A 206 30.45 1.03 -10.55
CA GLU A 206 31.91 1.22 -10.49
C GLU A 206 32.31 2.41 -9.60
N ALA A 207 31.43 3.41 -9.47
CA ALA A 207 31.70 4.62 -8.71
C ALA A 207 30.49 5.07 -7.87
N ILE A 208 30.77 5.70 -6.73
CA ILE A 208 29.77 6.36 -5.88
C ILE A 208 29.71 7.88 -6.12
N GLU A 209 30.60 8.40 -6.96
CA GLU A 209 30.69 9.80 -7.34
C GLU A 209 30.81 9.90 -8.87
N ASN A 210 30.17 10.90 -9.46
CA ASN A 210 30.26 11.16 -10.90
C ASN A 210 30.07 12.65 -11.21
N LYS A 211 30.81 13.16 -12.19
CA LYS A 211 30.53 14.48 -12.78
C LYS A 211 29.60 14.30 -13.97
N THR A 212 28.50 15.03 -13.98
CA THR A 212 27.43 14.89 -14.98
C THR A 212 26.70 16.20 -15.20
N GLU A 213 25.69 16.20 -16.06
CA GLU A 213 24.89 17.37 -16.42
C GLU A 213 23.41 17.17 -16.01
N ILE A 214 22.76 18.25 -15.57
CA ILE A 214 21.33 18.28 -15.30
C ILE A 214 20.55 18.32 -16.61
N LEU A 215 19.83 17.25 -16.92
CA LEU A 215 18.97 17.15 -18.11
C LEU A 215 17.51 17.54 -17.86
N GLY A 216 17.07 17.52 -16.61
CA GLY A 216 15.69 17.81 -16.28
C GLY A 216 15.51 18.31 -14.85
N LEU A 217 14.65 19.31 -14.69
CA LEU A 217 14.20 19.81 -13.39
C LEU A 217 12.68 19.88 -13.40
N ILE A 218 12.06 19.23 -12.42
CA ILE A 218 10.60 19.19 -12.28
C ILE A 218 10.24 19.73 -10.88
N LEU A 219 9.40 20.77 -10.86
CA LEU A 219 8.85 21.37 -9.65
C LEU A 219 7.32 21.31 -9.73
N ASP A 220 6.68 20.73 -8.71
CA ASP A 220 5.22 20.55 -8.65
C ASP A 220 4.61 19.94 -9.94
N GLY A 221 5.31 18.95 -10.52
CA GLY A 221 4.90 18.29 -11.75
C GLY A 221 4.98 19.17 -13.01
N ARG A 222 5.87 20.17 -13.02
CA ARG A 222 6.13 21.03 -14.20
C ARG A 222 7.63 21.14 -14.47
N SER A 223 8.02 21.03 -15.74
CA SER A 223 9.41 21.28 -16.17
C SER A 223 9.77 22.76 -15.97
N VAL A 224 10.91 23.01 -15.33
CA VAL A 224 11.43 24.35 -15.03
C VAL A 224 12.88 24.48 -15.48
N LYS A 225 13.34 25.71 -15.75
CA LYS A 225 14.72 25.96 -16.18
C LYS A 225 15.70 26.14 -15.03
N SER A 226 15.20 26.49 -13.85
CA SER A 226 16.00 26.66 -12.65
C SER A 226 15.15 26.43 -11.39
N VAL A 227 15.82 26.04 -10.32
CA VAL A 227 15.24 25.79 -9.00
C VAL A 227 16.10 26.45 -7.93
N GLY A 228 15.47 26.86 -6.83
CA GLY A 228 16.12 27.57 -5.74
C GLY A 228 15.93 26.92 -4.38
N SER A 229 16.59 27.50 -3.39
CA SER A 229 16.66 26.97 -2.03
C SER A 229 15.29 26.66 -1.42
N LYS A 230 15.23 25.59 -0.64
CA LYS A 230 14.04 25.06 0.06
C LYS A 230 12.91 24.57 -0.85
N GLN A 231 13.17 24.41 -2.14
CA GLN A 231 12.21 23.78 -3.06
C GLN A 231 12.44 22.26 -3.11
N ARG A 232 11.34 21.51 -3.11
CA ARG A 232 11.35 20.07 -3.39
C ARG A 232 11.27 19.87 -4.89
N VAL A 233 12.22 19.13 -5.44
CA VAL A 233 12.44 19.04 -6.88
C VAL A 233 12.69 17.60 -7.26
N GLU A 234 12.25 17.22 -8.45
CA GLU A 234 12.72 16.01 -9.11
C GLU A 234 13.75 16.38 -10.18
N MET A 235 14.90 15.71 -10.15
CA MET A 235 16.05 16.01 -11.00
C MET A 235 16.44 14.80 -11.83
N ILE A 236 16.75 15.03 -13.09
CA ILE A 236 17.21 14.01 -14.05
C ILE A 236 18.62 14.41 -14.48
N LEU A 237 19.53 13.44 -14.44
CA LEU A 237 20.94 13.62 -14.82
C LEU A 237 21.23 12.86 -16.11
N LEU A 238 22.28 13.26 -16.82
CA LEU A 238 22.78 12.53 -17.98
C LEU A 238 23.35 11.16 -17.59
N ALA A 239 24.12 11.11 -16.50
CA ALA A 239 24.72 9.90 -15.96
C ALA A 239 24.73 9.94 -14.43
N THR A 240 24.26 8.89 -13.76
CA THR A 240 24.09 8.90 -12.30
C THR A 240 24.72 7.69 -11.60
N PRO A 241 25.41 7.89 -10.46
CA PRO A 241 25.85 6.81 -9.58
C PRO A 241 24.73 6.33 -8.64
N PHE A 242 23.59 7.03 -8.57
CA PHE A 242 22.47 6.71 -7.68
C PHE A 242 21.65 5.55 -8.24
N TYR A 243 21.59 4.45 -7.49
CA TYR A 243 20.78 3.29 -7.78
C TYR A 243 19.31 3.63 -7.51
N PRO A 244 18.43 3.49 -8.51
CA PRO A 244 17.00 3.67 -8.29
C PRO A 244 16.45 2.52 -7.45
N GLU A 245 15.39 2.78 -6.67
CA GLU A 245 14.69 1.71 -5.95
C GLU A 245 14.32 0.57 -6.91
N GLY A 246 14.71 -0.65 -6.54
CA GLY A 246 14.61 -1.79 -7.41
C GLY A 246 15.13 -3.07 -6.76
N GLY A 247 14.57 -4.21 -7.14
CA GLY A 247 15.02 -5.52 -6.66
C GLY A 247 14.90 -5.73 -5.14
N GLY A 248 14.11 -4.93 -4.41
CA GLY A 248 14.01 -4.98 -2.95
C GLY A 248 15.10 -4.19 -2.22
N GLN A 249 15.88 -3.38 -2.94
CA GLN A 249 16.79 -2.38 -2.40
C GLN A 249 16.15 -0.99 -2.50
N VAL A 250 16.22 -0.23 -1.41
CA VAL A 250 15.77 1.18 -1.35
C VAL A 250 16.68 2.04 -2.23
N GLY A 251 16.10 3.03 -2.91
CA GLY A 251 16.84 3.97 -3.75
C GLY A 251 17.88 4.77 -2.97
N ASP A 252 18.94 5.17 -3.65
CA ASP A 252 20.03 5.86 -2.98
C ASP A 252 19.73 7.28 -2.54
N ARG A 253 20.53 7.68 -1.55
CA ARG A 253 20.58 9.01 -0.97
C ARG A 253 21.98 9.57 -1.06
N GLY A 254 22.08 10.88 -0.96
CA GLY A 254 23.34 11.60 -1.12
C GLY A 254 23.07 13.04 -1.50
N TYR A 255 23.97 13.64 -2.26
CA TYR A 255 23.79 15.01 -2.74
C TYR A 255 24.28 15.18 -4.17
N ILE A 256 23.72 16.18 -4.83
CA ILE A 256 24.16 16.66 -6.14
C ILE A 256 24.57 18.12 -5.97
N LYS A 257 25.83 18.42 -6.26
CA LYS A 257 26.44 19.73 -6.02
C LYS A 257 26.77 20.41 -7.35
N GLY A 258 26.19 21.58 -7.56
CA GLY A 258 26.54 22.48 -8.67
C GLY A 258 27.49 23.58 -8.23
N ARG A 259 27.57 24.64 -9.04
CA ARG A 259 28.46 25.78 -8.79
C ARG A 259 27.98 26.62 -7.61
N GLU A 260 26.67 26.86 -7.54
CA GLU A 260 26.07 27.74 -6.53
C GLU A 260 25.04 27.01 -5.65
N GLY A 261 24.65 25.78 -5.97
CA GLY A 261 23.59 25.05 -5.28
C GLY A 261 23.94 23.61 -4.87
N ILE A 262 23.21 23.13 -3.86
CA ILE A 262 23.31 21.75 -3.35
C ILE A 262 21.91 21.16 -3.27
N PHE A 263 21.67 20.12 -4.04
CA PHE A 263 20.46 19.30 -3.99
C PHE A 263 20.71 18.07 -3.11
N GLN A 264 19.95 17.95 -2.02
CA GLN A 264 19.98 16.78 -1.16
C GLN A 264 19.04 15.72 -1.74
N VAL A 265 19.60 14.59 -2.17
CA VAL A 265 18.83 13.46 -2.70
C VAL A 265 18.29 12.67 -1.50
N GLU A 266 16.96 12.62 -1.39
CA GLU A 266 16.24 11.89 -0.34
C GLU A 266 15.78 10.51 -0.83
N ASP A 267 15.55 10.37 -2.15
CA ASP A 267 15.09 9.15 -2.78
C ASP A 267 15.45 9.13 -4.27
N THR A 268 15.71 7.94 -4.82
CA THR A 268 16.02 7.73 -6.25
C THR A 268 15.10 6.67 -6.81
N GLN A 269 14.39 6.97 -7.91
CA GLN A 269 13.32 6.14 -8.46
C GLN A 269 13.50 5.92 -9.95
N SER A 270 12.96 4.81 -10.47
CA SER A 270 12.88 4.54 -11.91
C SER A 270 11.42 4.35 -12.34
N PRO A 271 10.68 5.45 -12.60
CA PRO A 271 9.25 5.37 -12.90
C PRO A 271 8.96 4.73 -14.28
N THR A 272 9.87 4.88 -15.23
CA THR A 272 9.84 4.26 -16.56
C THR A 272 11.21 3.62 -16.82
N ALA A 273 11.23 2.47 -17.51
CA ALA A 273 12.48 1.80 -17.85
C ALA A 273 13.43 2.73 -18.62
N GLY A 274 14.68 2.82 -18.17
CA GLY A 274 15.68 3.72 -18.76
C GLY A 274 15.73 5.14 -18.18
N LEU A 275 14.77 5.50 -17.30
CA LEU A 275 14.79 6.77 -16.57
C LEU A 275 15.17 6.58 -15.11
N ILE A 276 16.05 7.45 -14.63
CA ILE A 276 16.37 7.57 -13.20
C ILE A 276 16.06 8.99 -12.75
N VAL A 277 15.19 9.10 -11.74
CA VAL A 277 14.71 10.36 -11.18
C VAL A 277 15.16 10.49 -9.73
N HIS A 278 15.81 11.60 -9.42
CA HIS A 278 16.29 11.93 -8.07
C HIS A 278 15.29 12.88 -7.42
N LYS A 279 14.74 12.50 -6.27
CA LYS A 279 13.78 13.30 -5.52
C LYS A 279 14.44 13.85 -4.28
N GLY A 280 14.23 15.13 -4.01
CA GLY A 280 14.98 15.78 -2.96
C GLY A 280 14.64 17.24 -2.75
N LEU A 281 15.50 17.90 -1.97
CA LEU A 281 15.37 19.30 -1.60
C LEU A 281 16.61 20.07 -2.04
N ILE A 282 16.44 21.26 -2.60
CA ILE A 282 17.54 22.22 -2.76
C ILE A 282 17.90 22.77 -1.38
N SER A 283 18.92 22.19 -0.77
CA SER A 283 19.38 22.57 0.58
C SER A 283 20.00 23.98 0.61
N GLN A 284 20.68 24.37 -0.47
CA GLN A 284 21.33 25.66 -0.61
C GLN A 284 21.38 26.08 -2.08
N GLY A 285 21.34 27.40 -2.31
CA GLY A 285 21.57 28.01 -3.61
C GLY A 285 20.51 27.73 -4.66
N ASN A 286 20.93 27.82 -5.92
CA ASN A 286 20.11 27.57 -7.10
C ASN A 286 20.84 26.59 -8.04
N LEU A 287 20.08 25.80 -8.79
CA LEU A 287 20.58 24.92 -9.83
C LEU A 287 19.78 25.13 -11.12
N SER A 288 20.45 25.04 -12.27
CA SER A 288 19.82 25.27 -13.57
C SER A 288 19.95 24.08 -14.51
N LEU A 289 19.01 23.99 -15.45
CA LEU A 289 19.05 23.02 -16.54
C LEU A 289 20.35 23.21 -17.36
N GLY A 290 21.02 22.11 -17.69
CA GLY A 290 22.29 22.10 -18.42
C GLY A 290 23.53 22.43 -17.58
N GLU A 291 23.38 22.54 -16.26
CA GLU A 291 24.51 22.78 -15.36
C GLU A 291 25.32 21.50 -15.12
N GLU A 292 26.65 21.61 -15.18
CA GLU A 292 27.56 20.55 -14.73
C GLU A 292 27.53 20.44 -13.19
N VAL A 293 27.28 19.23 -12.71
CA VAL A 293 27.14 18.92 -11.30
C VAL A 293 27.96 17.69 -10.91
N GLU A 294 28.34 17.64 -9.63
CA GLU A 294 28.97 16.49 -8.99
C GLU A 294 27.92 15.73 -8.18
N ALA A 295 27.60 14.52 -8.62
CA ALA A 295 26.63 13.62 -8.01
C ALA A 295 27.36 12.65 -7.08
N VAL A 296 27.05 12.66 -5.79
CA VAL A 296 27.74 11.84 -4.77
C VAL A 296 26.73 11.07 -3.92
N VAL A 297 26.83 9.75 -3.98
CA VAL A 297 26.04 8.81 -3.16
C VAL A 297 26.62 8.72 -1.76
N ASP A 298 25.75 8.62 -0.75
CA ASP A 298 26.16 8.26 0.60
C ASP A 298 26.60 6.79 0.62
N GLY A 299 27.92 6.58 0.58
CA GLY A 299 28.53 5.25 0.55
C GLY A 299 28.23 4.39 1.78
N MET A 300 27.97 5.00 2.95
CA MET A 300 27.59 4.24 4.15
C MET A 300 26.17 3.71 4.01
N ILE A 301 25.22 4.56 3.62
CA ILE A 301 23.82 4.16 3.39
C ILE A 301 23.73 3.10 2.29
N ARG A 302 24.47 3.27 1.18
CA ARG A 302 24.52 2.28 0.09
C ARG A 302 25.03 0.93 0.60
N THR A 303 26.12 0.92 1.36
CA THR A 303 26.73 -0.32 1.86
C THR A 303 25.80 -1.04 2.82
N ASP A 304 25.15 -0.31 3.72
CA ASP A 304 24.21 -0.90 4.68
C ASP A 304 22.94 -1.40 4.00
N THR A 305 22.44 -0.71 2.99
CA THR A 305 21.30 -1.17 2.19
C THR A 305 21.66 -2.43 1.39
N ALA A 306 22.85 -2.49 0.79
CA ALA A 306 23.35 -3.68 0.09
C ALA A 306 23.56 -4.88 1.03
N ARG A 307 24.06 -4.64 2.25
CA ARG A 307 24.17 -5.66 3.31
C ARG A 307 22.81 -6.18 3.74
N ASN A 308 21.82 -5.30 3.93
CA ASN A 308 20.46 -5.70 4.27
C ASN A 308 19.81 -6.51 3.15
N HIS A 309 20.04 -6.13 1.89
CA HIS A 309 19.57 -6.88 0.74
C HIS A 309 20.19 -8.30 0.70
N SER A 310 21.51 -8.40 0.86
CA SER A 310 22.22 -9.68 0.93
C SER A 310 21.79 -10.50 2.15
N GLY A 311 21.60 -9.86 3.30
CA GLY A 311 21.10 -10.47 4.53
C GLY A 311 19.69 -11.03 4.37
N THR A 312 18.82 -10.32 3.65
CA THR A 312 17.47 -10.80 3.31
C THR A 312 17.54 -12.08 2.47
N HIS A 313 18.43 -12.15 1.49
CA HIS A 313 18.63 -13.37 0.70
C HIS A 313 19.20 -14.52 1.53
N LEU A 314 20.14 -14.23 2.45
CA LEU A 314 20.70 -15.24 3.36
C LEU A 314 19.66 -15.78 4.34
N ILE A 315 18.86 -14.90 4.95
CA ILE A 315 17.75 -15.28 5.84
C ILE A 315 16.71 -16.08 5.06
N HIS A 316 16.30 -15.62 3.88
CA HIS A 316 15.33 -16.33 3.05
C HIS A 316 15.86 -17.70 2.59
N SER A 317 17.17 -17.83 2.33
CA SER A 317 17.81 -19.11 2.04
C SER A 317 17.88 -20.03 3.27
N ALA A 318 18.18 -19.46 4.44
CA ALA A 318 18.22 -20.20 5.70
C ALA A 318 16.83 -20.71 6.10
N LEU A 319 15.81 -19.85 6.07
CA LEU A 319 14.41 -20.18 6.37
C LEU A 319 13.79 -21.21 5.41
N ARG A 320 14.38 -21.45 4.24
CA ARG A 320 13.95 -22.55 3.33
C ARG A 320 14.61 -23.89 3.64
N LYS A 321 15.70 -23.89 4.43
CA LYS A 321 16.49 -25.08 4.77
C LYS A 321 16.20 -25.63 6.16
N VAL A 322 15.66 -24.80 7.06
CA VAL A 322 15.07 -25.24 8.34
C VAL A 322 13.57 -25.43 8.14
#